data_AF-A0A9E4EMM2-F1
#
_entry.id   AF-A0A9E4EMM2-F1
#
_cell.length_a   1.000
_cell.length_b   1.000
_cell.length_c   1.000
_cell.angle_alpha   90.00
_cell.angle_beta   90.00
_cell.angle_gamma   90.00
#
_symmetry.space_group_name_H-M   'P 1'
#
loop_
_entity.id
_entity.type
_entity.pdbx_description
1 polymer ?
#
loop_
_entity_poly.entity_id
_entity_poly.type
_entity_poly.pdbx_seq_one_letter_code
_entity_poly.pdbx_strand_id
1 'polypeptide(L)'
;VGATNAVVTPQLELGYPQYRFFQYFIAHGGIVAAALFATWGLDMRPTGRSVLRVFVLLNVLAVVLIGVNLMLRSNYMFLCQPPVTKSPFFFLPWPWYLLFLDGIALVLFYVLFVPFKIRRKADRL
;
A
#
# COMPACT_ATOMS: atom_id res chain seq x y z
N VAL A 1 -3.86 -2.17 -2.65
CA VAL A 1 -3.65 -3.41 -1.87
C VAL A 1 -3.84 -3.20 -0.38
N GLY A 2 -3.08 -2.30 0.27
CA GLY A 2 -3.23 -2.01 1.70
C GLY A 2 -4.65 -1.59 2.12
N ALA A 3 -5.24 -0.59 1.44
CA ALA A 3 -6.61 -0.17 1.70
C ALA A 3 -7.65 -1.29 1.46
N THR A 4 -7.43 -2.12 0.44
CA THR A 4 -8.26 -3.30 0.19
C THR A 4 -8.17 -4.30 1.36
N ASN A 5 -6.96 -4.57 1.86
CA ASN A 5 -6.78 -5.43 3.02
C ASN A 5 -7.45 -4.86 4.27
N ALA A 6 -7.34 -3.55 4.49
CA ALA A 6 -8.00 -2.87 5.60
C ALA A 6 -9.53 -3.00 5.56
N VAL A 7 -10.14 -3.08 4.38
CA VAL A 7 -11.59 -3.32 4.24
C VAL A 7 -11.95 -4.80 4.48
N VAL A 8 -11.14 -5.74 3.98
CA VAL A 8 -11.41 -7.18 4.07
C VAL A 8 -11.09 -7.76 5.45
N THR A 9 -10.00 -7.30 6.09
CA THR A 9 -9.56 -7.69 7.43
C THR A 9 -9.45 -6.44 8.31
N PRO A 10 -10.60 -5.83 8.68
CA PRO A 10 -10.60 -4.57 9.40
C PRO A 10 -10.07 -4.74 10.81
N GLN A 11 -9.13 -3.88 11.19
CA GLN A 11 -8.62 -3.80 12.56
C GLN A 11 -9.22 -2.58 13.25
N LEU A 12 -10.37 -2.81 13.89
CA LEU A 12 -11.16 -1.76 14.54
C LEU A 12 -10.92 -1.79 16.05
N GLU A 13 -10.64 -0.64 16.64
CA GLU A 13 -10.66 -0.45 18.10
C GLU A 13 -12.09 -0.39 18.64
N LEU A 14 -13.01 0.08 17.80
CA LEU A 14 -14.38 0.46 18.14
C LEU A 14 -15.33 -0.07 17.05
N GLY A 15 -16.31 -0.86 17.45
CA GLY A 15 -17.30 -1.49 16.58
C GLY A 15 -18.45 -0.58 16.14
N TYR A 16 -19.42 -1.16 15.43
CA TYR A 16 -20.66 -0.46 15.09
C TYR A 16 -21.45 -0.13 16.37
N PRO A 17 -22.12 1.05 16.48
CA PRO A 17 -22.28 2.13 15.49
C PRO A 17 -21.42 3.38 15.78
N GLN A 18 -20.16 3.23 16.17
CA GLN A 18 -19.33 4.39 16.53
C GLN A 18 -18.84 5.16 15.31
N TYR A 19 -18.62 6.48 15.44
CA TYR A 19 -18.09 7.31 14.35
C TYR A 19 -16.83 6.71 13.68
N ARG A 20 -15.89 6.19 14.50
CA ARG A 20 -14.65 5.57 14.00
C ARG A 20 -14.89 4.35 13.12
N PHE A 21 -15.95 3.58 13.38
CA PHE A 21 -16.34 2.46 12.51
C PHE A 21 -16.63 2.97 11.10
N PHE A 22 -17.54 3.94 10.97
CA PHE A 22 -17.91 4.49 9.66
C PHE A 22 -16.74 5.21 8.98
N GLN A 23 -16.00 6.04 9.74
CA GLN A 23 -14.84 6.76 9.22
C GLN A 23 -13.78 5.79 8.68
N TYR A 24 -13.52 4.68 9.35
CA TYR A 24 -12.55 3.68 8.90
C TYR A 24 -12.95 3.07 7.55
N PHE A 25 -14.20 2.62 7.40
CA PHE A 25 -14.65 2.02 6.14
C PHE A 25 -14.79 3.05 5.00
N ILE A 26 -15.23 4.27 5.30
CA ILE A 26 -15.31 5.35 4.31
C ILE A 26 -13.90 5.71 3.82
N ALA A 27 -12.93 5.85 4.73
CA ALA A 27 -11.57 6.22 4.34
C ALA A 27 -10.90 5.13 3.49
N HIS A 28 -10.92 3.87 3.94
CA HIS A 28 -10.26 2.78 3.21
C HIS A 28 -11.03 2.35 1.96
N GLY A 29 -12.35 2.24 2.07
CA GLY A 29 -13.24 1.96 0.95
C GLY A 29 -13.20 3.07 -0.10
N GLY A 30 -13.12 4.33 0.33
CA GLY A 30 -12.97 5.49 -0.56
C GLY A 30 -11.70 5.45 -1.41
N ILE A 31 -10.57 5.05 -0.84
CA ILE A 31 -9.31 4.86 -1.61
C ILE A 31 -9.51 3.79 -2.69
N VAL A 32 -10.13 2.66 -2.34
CA VAL A 32 -10.40 1.59 -3.30
C VAL A 32 -11.36 2.07 -4.39
N ALA A 33 -12.48 2.68 -4.02
CA ALA A 33 -13.47 3.21 -4.94
C ALA A 33 -12.88 4.26 -5.88
N ALA A 34 -12.06 5.19 -5.38
CA ALA A 34 -11.38 6.20 -6.19
C ALA A 34 -10.43 5.57 -7.22
N ALA A 35 -9.67 4.54 -6.84
CA ALA A 35 -8.80 3.83 -7.76
C ALA A 35 -9.61 3.13 -8.86
N LEU A 36 -10.70 2.45 -8.50
CA LEU A 36 -11.58 1.77 -9.46
C LEU A 36 -12.27 2.77 -10.40
N PHE A 37 -12.78 3.88 -9.86
CA PHE A 37 -13.38 4.96 -10.65
C PHE A 37 -12.38 5.60 -11.61
N ALA A 38 -11.14 5.85 -11.19
CA ALA A 38 -10.11 6.33 -12.09
C ALA A 38 -9.85 5.33 -13.24
N THR A 39 -9.78 4.03 -12.94
CA THR A 39 -9.48 3.02 -13.96
C THR A 39 -10.64 2.70 -14.89
N TRP A 40 -11.87 2.65 -14.39
CA TRP A 40 -13.05 2.19 -15.15
C TRP A 40 -13.99 3.33 -15.54
N GLY A 41 -14.12 4.35 -14.70
CA GLY A 41 -14.96 5.53 -14.98
C GLY A 41 -14.24 6.57 -15.84
N LEU A 42 -12.94 6.80 -15.58
CA LEU A 42 -12.13 7.80 -16.31
C LEU A 42 -11.18 7.18 -17.35
N ASP A 43 -11.21 5.86 -17.54
CA ASP A 43 -10.30 5.08 -18.41
C ASP A 43 -8.79 5.39 -18.18
N MET A 44 -8.42 5.78 -16.96
CA MET A 44 -7.02 6.02 -16.59
C MET A 44 -6.31 4.69 -16.33
N ARG A 45 -5.57 4.20 -17.32
CA ARG A 45 -4.90 2.89 -17.23
C ARG A 45 -3.49 3.00 -16.64
N PRO A 46 -3.12 2.13 -15.67
CA PRO A 46 -1.76 2.03 -15.18
C PRO A 46 -0.77 1.72 -16.32
N THR A 47 0.39 2.36 -16.29
CA THR A 47 1.50 2.12 -17.24
C THR A 47 2.73 1.59 -16.52
N GLY A 48 3.64 0.92 -17.23
CA GLY A 48 4.90 0.46 -16.63
C GLY A 48 5.72 1.61 -16.02
N ARG A 49 5.70 2.79 -16.64
CA ARG A 49 6.32 4.01 -16.08
C ARG A 49 5.65 4.45 -14.78
N SER A 50 4.32 4.32 -14.66
CA SER A 50 3.60 4.65 -13.43
C SER A 50 3.96 3.72 -12.27
N VAL A 51 4.18 2.42 -12.53
CA VAL A 51 4.62 1.46 -11.52
C VAL A 51 5.97 1.89 -10.93
N LEU A 52 6.96 2.16 -11.80
CA LEU A 52 8.28 2.62 -11.36
C LEU A 52 8.20 3.95 -10.60
N ARG A 53 7.41 4.91 -11.12
CA ARG A 53 7.24 6.23 -10.48
C ARG A 53 6.68 6.11 -9.07
N VAL A 54 5.62 5.33 -8.88
CA VAL A 54 4.98 5.15 -7.57
C VAL A 54 5.89 4.36 -6.63
N PHE A 55 6.61 3.36 -7.14
CA PHE A 55 7.58 2.59 -6.35
C PHE A 55 8.73 3.46 -5.82
N VAL A 56 9.31 4.31 -6.68
CA VAL A 56 10.34 5.27 -6.26
C VAL A 56 9.78 6.27 -5.26
N LEU A 57 8.59 6.83 -5.51
CA LEU A 57 7.96 7.77 -4.60
C LEU A 57 7.71 7.15 -3.21
N LEU A 58 7.23 5.90 -3.17
CA LEU A 58 7.03 5.17 -1.92
C LEU A 58 8.33 5.02 -1.14
N ASN A 59 9.42 4.65 -1.80
CA ASN A 59 10.73 4.50 -1.17
C ASN A 59 11.31 5.83 -0.68
N VAL A 60 11.15 6.90 -1.47
CA VAL A 60 11.55 8.26 -1.05
C VAL A 60 10.78 8.68 0.20
N LEU A 61 9.46 8.47 0.21
CA LEU A 61 8.63 8.74 1.38
C LEU A 61 9.06 7.91 2.59
N ALA A 62 9.38 6.63 2.40
CA ALA A 62 9.88 5.77 3.47
C ALA A 62 11.19 6.31 4.08
N VAL A 63 12.14 6.75 3.26
CA VAL A 63 13.40 7.35 3.74
C VAL A 63 13.14 8.64 4.53
N VAL A 64 12.26 9.52 4.03
CA VAL A 64 11.87 10.74 4.75
C VAL A 64 11.24 10.40 6.09
N LEU A 65 10.32 9.43 6.13
CA LEU A 65 9.64 9.00 7.34
C LEU A 65 10.57 8.28 8.34
N ILE A 66 11.60 7.57 7.87
CA ILE A 66 12.67 7.06 8.75
C ILE A 66 13.35 8.23 9.46
N GLY A 67 13.71 9.29 8.75
CA GLY A 67 14.29 10.49 9.35
C GLY A 67 13.37 11.12 10.41
N VAL A 68 12.09 11.30 10.07
CA VAL A 68 11.09 11.83 11.01
C VAL A 68 10.93 10.93 12.24
N ASN A 69 10.85 9.62 12.06
CA ASN A 69 10.74 8.65 13.15
C ASN A 69 11.94 8.73 14.10
N LEU A 70 13.15 8.83 13.56
CA LEU A 70 14.37 8.96 14.37
C LEU A 70 14.39 10.27 15.16
N MET A 71 13.98 11.38 14.54
CA MET A 71 13.89 12.70 15.20
C MET A 71 12.88 12.71 16.34
N LEU A 72 11.70 12.11 16.12
CA LEU A 72 10.60 12.08 17.09
C LEU A 72 10.67 10.90 18.07
N ARG A 73 11.66 10.02 17.93
CA ARG A 73 11.75 8.73 18.65
C ARG A 73 10.47 7.90 18.53
N SER A 74 9.85 7.93 17.36
CA SER A 74 8.62 7.20 17.03
C SER A 74 8.89 6.06 16.05
N ASN A 75 7.86 5.27 15.72
CA ASN A 75 7.99 4.13 14.81
C ASN A 75 6.76 3.99 13.91
N TYR A 76 6.39 5.08 13.23
CA TYR A 76 5.29 5.05 12.28
C TYR A 76 5.63 4.12 11.09
N MET A 77 4.63 3.36 10.63
CA MET A 77 4.76 2.32 9.58
C MET A 77 5.80 1.23 9.87
N PHE A 78 6.26 1.08 11.12
CA PHE A 78 7.26 0.07 11.51
C PHE A 78 8.58 0.18 10.72
N LEU A 79 8.98 1.40 10.39
CA LEU A 79 10.17 1.66 9.56
C LEU A 79 11.48 1.62 10.32
N CYS A 80 11.46 1.80 11.65
CA CYS A 80 12.67 1.79 12.49
C CYS A 80 12.77 0.53 13.34
N GLN A 81 11.65 -0.06 13.72
CA GLN A 81 11.59 -1.29 14.50
C GLN A 81 10.39 -2.15 14.03
N PRO A 82 10.49 -3.49 14.10
CA PRO A 82 9.36 -4.37 13.79
C PRO A 82 8.19 -4.17 14.78
N PRO A 83 6.94 -4.48 14.39
CA PRO A 83 5.81 -4.46 15.30
C PRO A 83 5.97 -5.52 16.41
N VAL A 84 5.37 -5.25 17.58
CA VAL A 84 5.35 -6.20 18.71
C VAL A 84 4.56 -7.47 18.39
N THR A 85 3.57 -7.36 17.50
CA THR A 85 2.76 -8.50 17.05
C THR A 85 3.57 -9.44 16.16
N LYS A 86 3.52 -10.75 16.45
CA LYS A 86 4.14 -11.77 15.61
C LYS A 86 3.58 -11.68 14.19
N SER A 87 4.46 -11.43 13.23
CA SER A 87 4.11 -11.30 11.82
C SER A 87 5.15 -12.02 10.97
N PRO A 88 4.72 -12.81 9.96
CA PRO A 88 5.64 -13.54 9.10
C PRO A 88 6.49 -12.60 8.21
N PHE A 89 6.17 -11.31 8.16
CA PHE A 89 6.85 -10.34 7.30
C PHE A 89 8.05 -9.65 7.96
N PHE A 90 8.24 -9.82 9.27
CA PHE A 90 9.26 -9.13 10.07
C PHE A 90 10.25 -10.11 10.70
N PHE A 91 10.84 -10.98 9.89
CA PHE A 91 11.78 -12.03 10.35
C PHE A 91 13.26 -11.67 10.19
N LEU A 92 13.57 -10.65 9.38
CA LEU A 92 14.94 -10.14 9.20
C LEU A 92 15.21 -8.98 10.17
N PRO A 93 16.49 -8.75 10.57
CA PRO A 93 16.84 -7.59 11.36
C PRO A 93 16.69 -6.30 10.55
N TRP A 94 16.50 -5.18 11.24
CA TRP A 94 16.53 -3.85 10.60
C TRP A 94 17.92 -3.60 9.98
N PRO A 95 18.02 -3.02 8.76
CA PRO A 95 16.95 -2.57 7.87
C PRO A 95 16.51 -3.63 6.83
N TRP A 96 17.01 -4.86 6.89
CA TRP A 96 16.83 -5.88 5.84
C TRP A 96 15.39 -6.31 5.62
N TYR A 97 14.55 -6.34 6.66
CA TYR A 97 13.13 -6.63 6.48
C TYR A 97 12.42 -5.55 5.65
N LEU A 98 12.91 -4.30 5.64
CA LEU A 98 12.35 -3.24 4.81
C LEU A 98 12.56 -3.55 3.33
N LEU A 99 13.75 -4.01 2.95
CA LEU A 99 14.03 -4.42 1.57
C LEU A 99 13.19 -5.63 1.15
N PHE A 100 12.96 -6.57 2.08
CA PHE A 100 12.06 -7.69 1.83
C PHE A 100 10.61 -7.24 1.61
N LEU A 101 10.10 -6.36 2.48
CA LEU A 101 8.77 -5.75 2.34
C LEU A 101 8.65 -4.94 1.05
N ASP A 102 9.70 -4.22 0.66
CA ASP A 102 9.75 -3.44 -0.57
C ASP A 102 9.72 -4.35 -1.81
N GLY A 103 10.41 -5.49 -1.76
CA GLY A 103 10.29 -6.56 -2.76
C GLY A 103 8.85 -7.09 -2.89
N ILE A 104 8.17 -7.34 -1.76
CA ILE A 104 6.74 -7.72 -1.77
C ILE A 104 5.89 -6.61 -2.40
N ALA A 105 6.12 -5.36 -2.02
CA ALA A 105 5.39 -4.22 -2.57
C ALA A 105 5.54 -4.12 -4.09
N LEU A 106 6.76 -4.32 -4.61
CA LEU A 106 7.04 -4.31 -6.04
C LEU A 106 6.30 -5.44 -6.78
N VAL A 107 6.30 -6.66 -6.22
CA VAL A 107 5.55 -7.80 -6.76
C VAL A 107 4.06 -7.46 -6.82
N LEU A 108 3.50 -6.92 -5.75
CA LEU A 108 2.08 -6.54 -5.69
C LEU A 108 1.72 -5.44 -6.70
N PHE A 109 2.58 -4.43 -6.88
CA PHE A 109 2.38 -3.42 -7.91
C PHE A 109 2.39 -4.03 -9.31
N TYR A 110 3.27 -4.99 -9.55
CA TYR A 110 3.33 -5.67 -10.84
C TYR A 110 2.09 -6.54 -11.07
N VAL A 111 1.63 -7.30 -10.07
CA VAL A 111 0.39 -8.09 -10.14
C VAL A 111 -0.81 -7.21 -10.50
N LEU A 112 -0.94 -6.03 -9.88
CA LEU A 112 -2.02 -5.09 -10.23
C LEU A 112 -1.88 -4.49 -11.63
N PHE A 113 -0.66 -4.35 -12.14
CA PHE A 113 -0.39 -3.79 -13.46
C PHE A 113 -0.60 -4.79 -14.61
N VAL A 114 -0.31 -6.08 -14.38
CA VAL A 114 -0.32 -7.13 -15.42
C VAL A 114 -1.61 -7.21 -16.23
N PRO A 115 -2.83 -7.20 -15.64
CA PRO A 115 -4.08 -7.26 -16.41
C PRO A 115 -4.21 -6.14 -17.46
N PHE A 116 -3.78 -4.92 -17.11
CA PHE A 116 -3.82 -3.77 -18.01
C PHE A 116 -2.77 -3.86 -19.12
N LYS A 117 -1.61 -4.42 -18.82
CA LYS A 117 -0.55 -4.68 -19.82
C LYS A 117 -1.01 -5.71 -20.85
N ILE A 118 -1.67 -6.78 -20.43
CA ILE A 118 -2.18 -7.84 -21.32
C ILE A 118 -3.27 -7.27 -22.23
N ARG A 119 -4.27 -6.58 -21.67
CA ARG A 119 -5.35 -5.96 -22.44
C ARG A 119 -4.82 -5.00 -23.50
N ARG A 120 -3.89 -4.11 -23.14
CA ARG A 120 -3.28 -3.18 -24.09
C ARG A 120 -2.51 -3.87 -25.23
N LYS A 121 -1.96 -5.07 -25.00
CA LYS A 121 -1.30 -5.85 -26.05
C LYS A 121 -2.33 -6.47 -27.00
N ALA A 122 -3.45 -6.97 -26.48
CA ALA A 122 -4.55 -7.50 -27.28
C ALA A 122 -5.20 -6.40 -28.14
N ASP A 123 -5.41 -5.20 -27.59
CA ASP A 123 -5.97 -4.04 -28.32
C ASP A 123 -5.07 -3.52 -29.47
N ARG A 124 -3.82 -4.01 -29.59
CA ARG A 124 -2.84 -3.59 -30.60
C ARG A 124 -2.60 -4.62 -31.72
N LEU A 125 -3.17 -5.82 -31.59
CA LEU A 125 -3.10 -6.91 -32.57
C LEU A 125 -4.34 -6.86 -33.47
#